data_AF-A0A3N5U683-F1
#
_entry.id   AF-A0A3N5U683-F1
#
_cell.length_a   1.000
_cell.length_b   1.000
_cell.length_c   1.000
_cell.angle_alpha   90.00
_cell.angle_beta   90.00
_cell.angle_gamma   90.00
#
_symmetry.space_group_name_H-M   'P 1'
#
loop_
_entity.id
_entity.type
_entity.pdbx_description
1 polymer ?
#
loop_
_entity_poly.entity_id
_entity_poly.type
_entity_poly.pdbx_seq_one_letter_code
_entity_poly.pdbx_strand_id
1 'polypeptide(L)'
;MIATRSPSPTHHSPLIVATATQEVASTLATNTHVTAVTIPTASNPPGSRGAAVPWIEYEAENGQTNGETLLPDRTFGTVAAESSGRRAVKLDQAGEYVQFQSTGPANSVVVRFVIPDSEDGQGLEATISLYVDNVFRQKIQLTSKYAWSYGGEEETFNVPKAGGA
;
A
#
# COMPACT_ATOMS: atom_id res chain seq x y z
N MET A 1 -1.62 5.98 2.14
CA MET A 1 -2.76 5.06 1.97
C MET A 1 -2.38 3.59 2.16
N ILE A 2 -2.87 2.99 3.23
CA ILE A 2 -2.96 1.54 3.43
C ILE A 2 -4.44 1.19 3.57
N ALA A 3 -4.95 0.22 2.81
CA ALA A 3 -6.31 -0.29 2.91
C ALA A 3 -6.33 -1.69 3.55
N THR A 4 -7.15 -1.91 4.56
CA THR A 4 -7.29 -3.21 5.25
C THR A 4 -8.70 -3.76 5.18
N ARG A 5 -8.86 -5.04 4.81
CA ARG A 5 -10.18 -5.71 4.73
C ARG A 5 -10.51 -6.45 6.03
N SER A 6 -11.74 -6.26 6.50
CA SER A 6 -12.25 -6.87 7.73
C SER A 6 -12.62 -8.36 7.57
N PRO A 7 -12.14 -9.26 8.46
CA PRO A 7 -12.59 -10.65 8.56
C PRO A 7 -13.83 -10.80 9.48
N SER A 8 -14.33 -12.04 9.57
CA SER A 8 -15.42 -12.44 10.48
C SER A 8 -15.10 -12.07 11.95
N PRO A 9 -16.10 -11.75 12.81
CA PRO A 9 -15.92 -10.95 14.03
C PRO A 9 -15.41 -11.76 15.25
N THR A 10 -14.33 -12.54 15.10
CA THR A 10 -13.83 -13.47 16.13
C THR A 10 -12.34 -13.31 16.47
N HIS A 11 -11.65 -12.27 16.00
CA HIS A 11 -10.25 -11.99 16.38
C HIS A 11 -10.00 -10.51 16.70
N HIS A 12 -9.08 -10.26 17.63
CA HIS A 12 -8.74 -8.94 18.15
C HIS A 12 -7.96 -8.07 17.14
N SER A 13 -8.00 -6.74 17.35
CA SER A 13 -7.33 -5.74 16.49
C SER A 13 -5.80 -5.77 16.61
N PRO A 14 -5.06 -5.97 15.50
CA PRO A 14 -3.60 -5.87 15.49
C PRO A 14 -3.10 -4.45 15.12
N LEU A 15 -1.95 -4.06 15.70
CA LEU A 15 -1.07 -2.98 15.20
C LEU A 15 -0.35 -3.42 13.91
N ILE A 16 0.19 -2.53 13.08
CA ILE A 16 1.00 -2.86 11.88
C ILE A 16 2.28 -1.96 11.75
N VAL A 17 3.42 -2.55 11.33
CA VAL A 17 4.78 -1.93 11.13
C VAL A 17 5.55 -2.59 9.92
N ALA A 18 6.74 -2.11 9.49
CA ALA A 18 7.51 -2.60 8.30
C ALA A 18 9.07 -2.51 8.40
N THR A 19 9.84 -3.41 7.72
CA THR A 19 11.35 -3.46 7.56
C THR A 19 11.77 -4.34 6.32
N ALA A 20 12.81 -5.23 6.29
CA ALA A 20 13.05 -6.21 5.17
C ALA A 20 14.18 -7.30 5.32
N THR A 21 13.93 -8.58 4.94
CA THR A 21 14.93 -9.65 4.56
C THR A 21 14.35 -10.71 3.54
N GLN A 22 15.14 -11.38 2.66
CA GLN A 22 14.68 -12.37 1.62
C GLN A 22 14.90 -13.86 2.02
N GLU A 23 14.17 -14.82 1.37
CA GLU A 23 14.51 -16.25 1.02
C GLU A 23 13.29 -16.94 0.30
N VAL A 24 13.34 -18.24 -0.12
CA VAL A 24 12.55 -18.79 -1.28
C VAL A 24 11.79 -20.14 -1.09
N ALA A 25 10.50 -20.18 -1.50
CA ALA A 25 9.62 -21.34 -1.90
C ALA A 25 9.28 -22.47 -0.87
N SER A 26 8.30 -23.40 -1.03
CA SER A 26 7.39 -23.76 -2.16
C SER A 26 6.01 -24.35 -1.70
N THR A 27 5.20 -24.88 -2.65
CA THR A 27 3.82 -25.45 -2.60
C THR A 27 3.55 -26.55 -1.54
N LEU A 28 2.31 -27.03 -1.22
CA LEU A 28 1.00 -27.20 -1.93
C LEU A 28 -0.16 -27.07 -0.86
N ALA A 29 -1.47 -27.42 -0.91
CA ALA A 29 -2.41 -28.16 -1.80
C ALA A 29 -3.91 -27.79 -1.50
N THR A 30 -4.91 -28.54 -2.01
CA THR A 30 -6.37 -28.21 -1.96
C THR A 30 -7.31 -29.32 -1.44
N ASN A 31 -8.28 -28.97 -0.60
CA ASN A 31 -9.46 -29.77 -0.24
C ASN A 31 -10.73 -28.89 -0.28
N THR A 32 -11.76 -29.29 -1.03
CA THR A 32 -12.92 -28.42 -1.33
C THR A 32 -14.16 -28.79 -0.51
N HIS A 33 -14.50 -27.98 0.50
CA HIS A 33 -15.79 -28.03 1.19
C HIS A 33 -16.64 -26.81 0.80
N VAL A 34 -17.66 -27.01 -0.05
CA VAL A 34 -18.48 -25.90 -0.58
C VAL A 34 -19.55 -25.48 0.43
N THR A 35 -19.13 -24.75 1.46
CA THR A 35 -20.04 -23.95 2.28
C THR A 35 -20.43 -22.69 1.49
N ALA A 36 -21.72 -22.37 1.39
CA ALA A 36 -22.18 -21.17 0.71
C ALA A 36 -21.71 -19.91 1.46
N VAL A 37 -20.68 -19.23 0.95
CA VAL A 37 -20.15 -17.99 1.54
C VAL A 37 -21.05 -16.82 1.14
N THR A 38 -21.97 -16.46 2.03
CA THR A 38 -22.67 -15.16 1.94
C THR A 38 -21.65 -14.04 2.11
N ILE A 39 -21.21 -13.46 1.00
CA ILE A 39 -20.35 -12.27 1.03
C ILE A 39 -21.22 -11.10 1.51
N PRO A 40 -20.91 -10.45 2.66
CA PRO A 40 -21.67 -9.30 3.11
C PRO A 40 -21.48 -8.15 2.12
N THR A 41 -22.57 -7.67 1.53
CA THR A 41 -22.56 -6.46 0.71
C THR A 41 -22.23 -5.25 1.59
N ALA A 42 -21.15 -4.54 1.28
CA ALA A 42 -20.85 -3.28 1.93
C ALA A 42 -22.01 -2.29 1.68
N SER A 43 -22.46 -1.63 2.73
CA SER A 43 -23.52 -0.63 2.69
C SER A 43 -23.04 0.64 3.41
N ASN A 44 -23.23 1.79 2.74
CA ASN A 44 -22.84 3.07 3.30
C ASN A 44 -23.92 3.59 4.27
N PRO A 45 -23.53 4.25 5.38
CA PRO A 45 -24.47 4.93 6.27
C PRO A 45 -25.33 5.97 5.52
N PRO A 46 -26.56 6.25 5.98
CA PRO A 46 -27.40 7.31 5.40
C PRO A 46 -26.68 8.66 5.39
N GLY A 47 -26.66 9.33 4.22
CA GLY A 47 -26.00 10.62 4.02
C GLY A 47 -24.53 10.55 3.56
N SER A 48 -23.90 9.37 3.58
CA SER A 48 -22.57 9.16 3.00
C SER A 48 -22.55 9.35 1.47
N ARG A 49 -21.36 9.58 0.91
CA ARG A 49 -21.10 9.74 -0.53
C ARG A 49 -20.00 8.76 -0.98
N GLY A 50 -19.98 8.43 -2.27
CA GLY A 50 -19.02 7.49 -2.85
C GLY A 50 -19.51 6.04 -2.85
N ALA A 51 -18.65 5.12 -3.28
CA ALA A 51 -18.92 3.69 -3.28
C ALA A 51 -18.99 3.12 -1.85
N ALA A 52 -19.68 1.99 -1.67
CA ALA A 52 -19.63 1.23 -0.42
C ALA A 52 -18.57 0.14 -0.54
N VAL A 53 -17.60 0.11 0.37
CA VAL A 53 -16.39 -0.71 0.26
C VAL A 53 -16.13 -1.53 1.54
N PRO A 54 -15.65 -2.79 1.45
CA PRO A 54 -15.42 -3.67 2.60
C PRO A 54 -14.04 -3.50 3.26
N TRP A 55 -13.42 -2.31 3.14
CA TRP A 55 -12.09 -2.01 3.68
C TRP A 55 -12.05 -0.65 4.39
N ILE A 56 -11.07 -0.49 5.29
CA ILE A 56 -10.76 0.76 6.00
C ILE A 56 -9.45 1.31 5.44
N GLU A 57 -9.38 2.63 5.25
CA GLU A 57 -8.26 3.32 4.63
C GLU A 57 -7.51 4.19 5.65
N TYR A 58 -6.17 4.04 5.71
CA TYR A 58 -5.29 4.79 6.61
C TYR A 58 -4.28 5.61 5.79
N GLU A 59 -4.21 6.92 6.03
CA GLU A 59 -3.26 7.80 5.34
C GLU A 59 -1.95 7.94 6.11
N ALA A 60 -0.83 7.87 5.37
CA ALA A 60 0.48 7.57 5.93
C ALA A 60 0.99 8.68 6.84
N GLU A 61 0.75 9.92 6.45
CA GLU A 61 1.06 11.13 7.20
C GLU A 61 0.20 11.35 8.45
N ASN A 62 -0.86 10.55 8.63
CA ASN A 62 -1.66 10.51 9.86
C ASN A 62 -1.21 9.35 10.79
N GLY A 63 -0.27 8.51 10.35
CA GLY A 63 0.34 7.45 11.16
C GLY A 63 1.47 7.97 12.06
N GLN A 64 1.93 7.13 12.99
CA GLN A 64 3.18 7.39 13.72
C GLN A 64 4.36 6.99 12.82
N THR A 65 5.35 7.87 12.68
CA THR A 65 6.52 7.60 11.83
C THR A 65 7.79 8.24 12.41
N ASN A 66 8.93 7.67 12.05
CA ASN A 66 10.28 8.21 12.23
C ASN A 66 10.95 8.60 10.90
N GLY A 67 10.27 8.42 9.76
CA GLY A 67 10.73 8.86 8.43
C GLY A 67 10.20 10.25 8.05
N GLU A 68 10.39 10.65 6.79
CA GLU A 68 10.09 12.01 6.32
C GLU A 68 8.64 12.15 5.84
N THR A 69 7.82 12.93 6.55
CA THR A 69 6.47 13.31 6.09
C THR A 69 6.54 14.43 5.04
N LEU A 70 6.15 14.12 3.81
CA LEU A 70 6.04 15.09 2.72
C LEU A 70 4.80 15.97 2.89
N LEU A 71 4.98 17.29 2.82
CA LEU A 71 3.92 18.30 2.97
C LEU A 71 3.06 18.45 1.70
N PRO A 72 1.85 19.06 1.80
CA PRO A 72 0.96 19.27 0.65
C PRO A 72 1.61 20.03 -0.51
N ASP A 73 1.73 19.37 -1.66
CA ASP A 73 2.19 19.96 -2.92
C ASP A 73 1.12 19.88 -4.02
N ARG A 74 1.27 20.69 -5.06
CA ARG A 74 0.48 20.67 -6.31
C ARG A 74 1.34 20.74 -7.58
N THR A 75 2.66 20.81 -7.44
CA THR A 75 3.60 20.74 -8.56
C THR A 75 3.42 19.39 -9.27
N PHE A 76 3.28 19.38 -10.59
CA PHE A 76 3.13 18.15 -11.37
C PHE A 76 4.38 17.25 -11.22
N GLY A 77 4.21 15.93 -11.38
CA GLY A 77 5.28 14.94 -11.26
C GLY A 77 5.83 14.72 -9.83
N THR A 78 5.38 15.45 -8.80
CA THR A 78 5.88 15.24 -7.44
C THR A 78 5.09 14.17 -6.68
N VAL A 79 5.82 13.32 -5.95
CA VAL A 79 5.26 12.23 -5.12
C VAL A 79 4.19 12.74 -4.14
N ALA A 80 4.34 13.97 -3.64
CA ALA A 80 3.35 14.61 -2.79
C ALA A 80 2.08 14.96 -3.58
N ALA A 81 2.19 15.65 -4.73
CA ALA A 81 1.03 16.07 -5.52
C ALA A 81 0.19 14.89 -6.05
N GLU A 82 0.83 13.76 -6.36
CA GLU A 82 0.19 12.51 -6.82
C GLU A 82 -0.25 11.57 -5.68
N SER A 83 -0.04 11.95 -4.42
CA SER A 83 -0.51 11.19 -3.26
C SER A 83 -1.89 11.60 -2.78
N SER A 84 -2.60 10.65 -2.14
CA SER A 84 -3.83 10.97 -1.44
C SER A 84 -3.56 11.99 -0.33
N GLY A 85 -4.52 12.87 -0.04
CA GLY A 85 -4.30 14.05 0.81
C GLY A 85 -3.24 15.04 0.31
N ARG A 86 -2.63 14.80 -0.86
CA ARG A 86 -1.40 15.45 -1.39
C ARG A 86 -0.17 15.30 -0.50
N ARG A 87 -0.11 14.23 0.30
CA ARG A 87 0.94 13.99 1.30
C ARG A 87 1.38 12.54 1.29
N ALA A 88 2.59 12.27 1.73
CA ALA A 88 3.13 10.92 1.85
C ALA A 88 4.10 10.85 3.04
N VAL A 89 4.55 9.64 3.36
CA VAL A 89 5.77 9.45 4.16
C VAL A 89 6.80 8.76 3.27
N LYS A 90 7.98 9.36 3.19
CA LYS A 90 9.17 8.81 2.53
C LYS A 90 9.99 8.03 3.54
N LEU A 91 10.33 6.80 3.16
CA LEU A 91 11.22 5.90 3.90
C LEU A 91 12.44 5.67 3.00
N ASP A 92 13.60 6.21 3.37
CA ASP A 92 14.86 6.06 2.65
C ASP A 92 15.96 5.33 3.45
N GLN A 93 15.74 5.10 4.76
CA GLN A 93 16.67 4.41 5.64
C GLN A 93 16.08 3.14 6.28
N ALA A 94 16.97 2.16 6.50
CA ALA A 94 16.59 0.90 7.15
C ALA A 94 16.23 1.13 8.63
N GLY A 95 15.00 0.79 9.01
CA GLY A 95 14.45 1.04 10.34
C GLY A 95 13.50 2.24 10.41
N GLU A 96 13.29 2.95 9.29
CA GLU A 96 12.15 3.86 9.15
C GLU A 96 10.85 3.08 8.93
N TYR A 97 9.75 3.56 9.52
CA TYR A 97 8.45 2.90 9.47
C TYR A 97 7.29 3.91 9.42
N VAL A 98 6.10 3.41 9.05
CA VAL A 98 4.83 4.05 9.39
C VAL A 98 3.99 3.04 10.16
N GLN A 99 3.42 3.47 11.28
CA GLN A 99 2.67 2.66 12.23
C GLN A 99 1.23 3.18 12.38
N PHE A 100 0.28 2.25 12.37
CA PHE A 100 -1.15 2.54 12.50
C PHE A 100 -1.77 1.67 13.59
N GLN A 101 -2.67 2.26 14.38
CA GLN A 101 -3.60 1.51 15.21
C GLN A 101 -4.79 1.10 14.37
N SER A 102 -5.01 -0.21 14.16
CA SER A 102 -6.19 -0.67 13.44
C SER A 102 -7.46 -0.41 14.24
N THR A 103 -8.47 0.17 13.60
CA THR A 103 -9.80 0.48 14.19
C THR A 103 -10.79 -0.68 14.08
N GLY A 104 -10.43 -1.74 13.35
CA GLY A 104 -11.16 -3.00 13.27
C GLY A 104 -10.21 -4.19 13.07
N PRO A 105 -10.73 -5.43 13.04
CA PRO A 105 -9.94 -6.60 12.68
C PRO A 105 -9.54 -6.51 11.19
N ALA A 106 -8.41 -7.13 10.83
CA ALA A 106 -7.92 -7.18 9.45
C ALA A 106 -7.29 -8.54 9.14
N ASN A 107 -7.46 -9.04 7.91
CA ASN A 107 -6.76 -10.25 7.45
C ASN A 107 -6.00 -10.09 6.12
N SER A 108 -6.14 -8.94 5.47
CA SER A 108 -5.47 -8.61 4.21
C SER A 108 -5.27 -7.10 4.11
N VAL A 109 -4.20 -6.71 3.43
CA VAL A 109 -3.69 -5.35 3.37
C VAL A 109 -3.28 -5.01 1.93
N VAL A 110 -3.59 -3.80 1.49
CA VAL A 110 -3.12 -3.20 0.23
C VAL A 110 -2.39 -1.91 0.60
N VAL A 111 -1.20 -1.71 0.05
CA VAL A 111 -0.38 -0.51 0.27
C VAL A 111 -0.31 0.25 -1.06
N ARG A 112 -0.65 1.55 -1.07
CA ARG A 112 -0.27 2.44 -2.18
C ARG A 112 1.12 3.00 -1.87
N PHE A 113 2.08 2.69 -2.72
CA PHE A 113 3.49 3.05 -2.59
C PHE A 113 4.01 3.66 -3.89
N VAL A 114 5.22 4.21 -3.84
CA VAL A 114 6.07 4.46 -5.00
C VAL A 114 7.50 4.04 -4.63
N ILE A 115 8.23 3.52 -5.60
CA ILE A 115 9.69 3.28 -5.54
C ILE A 115 10.29 3.79 -6.86
N PRO A 116 11.59 4.16 -6.90
CA PRO A 116 12.23 4.61 -8.15
C PRO A 116 12.11 3.58 -9.28
N ASP A 117 12.13 4.04 -10.53
CA ASP A 117 12.16 3.15 -11.69
C ASP A 117 13.57 2.70 -12.08
N SER A 118 13.64 1.72 -12.98
CA SER A 118 14.90 1.31 -13.60
C SER A 118 15.25 2.22 -14.79
N GLU A 119 16.55 2.39 -15.09
CA GLU A 119 17.02 3.25 -16.18
C GLU A 119 16.46 2.86 -17.57
N ASP A 120 16.05 1.60 -17.73
CA ASP A 120 15.47 1.00 -18.94
C ASP A 120 13.92 0.87 -18.91
N GLY A 121 13.25 1.40 -17.88
CA GLY A 121 11.79 1.38 -17.75
C GLY A 121 11.15 -0.01 -17.60
N GLN A 122 11.92 -1.03 -17.23
CA GLN A 122 11.43 -2.40 -17.02
C GLN A 122 10.91 -2.66 -15.61
N GLY A 123 11.26 -1.78 -14.68
CA GLY A 123 10.87 -1.81 -13.27
C GLY A 123 11.98 -2.28 -12.33
N LEU A 124 12.02 -1.70 -11.13
CA LEU A 124 12.76 -2.23 -9.99
C LEU A 124 11.83 -3.03 -9.07
N GLU A 125 12.41 -4.05 -8.43
CA GLU A 125 11.78 -4.78 -7.33
C GLU A 125 12.37 -4.32 -6.00
N ALA A 126 11.51 -3.97 -5.04
CA ALA A 126 11.88 -3.61 -3.67
C ALA A 126 10.95 -4.33 -2.68
N THR A 127 11.20 -4.15 -1.39
CA THR A 127 10.44 -4.85 -0.34
C THR A 127 10.32 -4.03 0.92
N ILE A 128 9.12 -4.02 1.51
CA ILE A 128 8.89 -3.64 2.90
C ILE A 128 8.37 -4.87 3.66
N SER A 129 8.52 -4.95 4.98
CA SER A 129 7.89 -6.01 5.77
C SER A 129 6.43 -5.67 6.07
N LEU A 130 5.72 -6.67 6.55
CA LEU A 130 4.61 -6.50 7.47
C LEU A 130 5.06 -7.04 8.84
N TYR A 131 4.84 -6.26 9.88
CA TYR A 131 4.86 -6.62 11.30
C TYR A 131 3.44 -6.47 11.84
N VAL A 132 3.12 -7.17 12.92
CA VAL A 132 1.89 -7.00 13.71
C VAL A 132 2.27 -7.00 15.19
N ASP A 133 1.76 -6.03 15.95
CA ASP A 133 2.05 -5.89 17.40
C ASP A 133 3.56 -5.95 17.71
N ASN A 134 4.35 -5.22 16.91
CA ASN A 134 5.82 -5.21 16.88
C ASN A 134 6.51 -6.54 16.55
N VAL A 135 5.77 -7.62 16.24
CA VAL A 135 6.30 -8.92 15.80
C VAL A 135 6.30 -9.01 14.26
N PHE A 136 7.43 -9.41 13.65
CA PHE A 136 7.50 -9.61 12.20
C PHE A 136 6.50 -10.66 11.69
N ARG A 137 5.91 -10.45 10.50
CA ARG A 137 4.89 -11.33 9.90
C ARG A 137 5.30 -11.87 8.54
N GLN A 138 5.69 -11.00 7.62
CA GLN A 138 6.05 -11.37 6.24
C GLN A 138 6.76 -10.22 5.53
N LYS A 139 7.14 -10.43 4.26
CA LYS A 139 7.39 -9.34 3.31
C LYS A 139 6.15 -8.96 2.50
N ILE A 140 6.15 -7.72 2.05
CA ILE A 140 5.35 -7.19 0.95
C ILE A 140 6.35 -6.86 -0.17
N GLN A 141 6.21 -7.54 -1.32
CA GLN A 141 6.98 -7.24 -2.52
C GLN A 141 6.40 -5.98 -3.18
N LEU A 142 7.28 -5.09 -3.66
CA LEU A 142 6.96 -3.83 -4.31
C LEU A 142 7.63 -3.80 -5.68
N THR A 143 6.93 -3.31 -6.71
CA THR A 143 7.45 -3.21 -8.08
C THR A 143 7.13 -1.85 -8.68
N SER A 144 8.07 -1.21 -9.38
CA SER A 144 7.82 0.04 -10.11
C SER A 144 7.29 -0.18 -11.54
N LYS A 145 7.27 -1.43 -12.02
CA LYS A 145 6.96 -1.86 -13.39
C LYS A 145 5.66 -1.32 -13.99
N TYR A 146 4.74 -0.85 -13.16
CA TYR A 146 3.42 -0.33 -13.55
C TYR A 146 3.14 1.07 -12.98
N ALA A 147 4.17 1.75 -12.45
CA ALA A 147 4.02 2.96 -11.66
C ALA A 147 4.47 4.25 -12.37
N TRP A 148 5.39 4.15 -13.34
CA TRP A 148 6.00 5.31 -13.99
C TRP A 148 5.51 5.50 -15.42
N SER A 149 5.31 6.76 -15.79
CA SER A 149 5.07 7.23 -17.15
C SER A 149 5.90 8.50 -17.35
N TYR A 150 6.48 8.63 -18.54
CA TYR A 150 7.31 9.74 -18.97
C TYR A 150 6.65 10.43 -20.18
N GLY A 151 7.05 11.65 -20.52
CA GLY A 151 6.44 12.46 -21.57
C GLY A 151 5.44 13.48 -21.02
N GLY A 152 4.25 13.57 -21.62
CA GLY A 152 3.21 14.52 -21.23
C GLY A 152 1.81 14.10 -21.70
N GLU A 153 0.84 15.02 -21.69
CA GLU A 153 -0.57 14.70 -22.05
C GLU A 153 -0.76 14.35 -23.55
N GLU A 154 0.15 14.76 -24.43
CA GLU A 154 0.09 14.48 -25.88
C GLU A 154 0.69 13.12 -26.27
N GLU A 155 1.85 12.75 -25.68
CA GLU A 155 2.54 11.47 -25.88
C GLU A 155 3.12 10.96 -24.56
N THR A 156 2.88 9.68 -24.25
CA THR A 156 3.36 9.00 -23.04
C THR A 156 4.26 7.81 -23.35
N PHE A 157 5.29 7.63 -22.52
CA PHE A 157 6.35 6.64 -22.70
C PHE A 157 6.61 5.88 -21.40
N ASN A 158 6.99 4.60 -21.48
CA ASN A 158 7.34 3.77 -20.33
C ASN A 158 8.86 3.62 -20.15
N VAL A 159 9.67 4.60 -20.58
CA VAL A 159 11.14 4.58 -20.44
C VAL A 159 11.68 5.95 -20.00
N PRO A 160 12.51 6.06 -18.94
CA PRO A 160 12.96 7.36 -18.41
C PRO A 160 13.68 8.24 -19.44
N LYS A 161 14.39 7.61 -20.40
CA LYS A 161 15.15 8.28 -21.45
C LYS A 161 14.28 9.09 -22.43
N ALA A 162 12.96 8.90 -22.45
CA ALA A 162 12.06 9.76 -23.22
C ALA A 162 12.02 11.21 -22.69
N GLY A 163 12.31 11.41 -21.40
CA GLY A 163 12.16 12.70 -20.72
C GLY A 163 10.69 13.07 -20.48
N GLY A 164 10.47 14.25 -19.93
CA GLY A 164 9.15 14.72 -19.48
C GLY A 164 8.80 14.22 -18.07
N ALA A 165 8.55 15.17 -17.18
CA ALA A 165 8.08 15.06 -15.80
C ALA A 165 7.52 16.44 -15.36
#